data_AF-A0AAP0MX88-F1
#
_entry.id   AF-A0AAP0MX88-F1
#
_cell.length_a   1.000
_cell.length_b   1.000
_cell.length_c   1.000
_cell.angle_alpha   90.00
_cell.angle_beta   90.00
_cell.angle_gamma   90.00
#
_symmetry.space_group_name_H-M   'P 1'
#
loop_
_entity.id
_entity.type
_entity.pdbx_description
1 polymer ?
#
loop_
_entity_poly.entity_id
_entity_poly.type
_entity_poly.pdbx_seq_one_letter_code
_entity_poly.pdbx_strand_id
1 'polypeptide(L)'
;MHSTDRLPVRSTPQNQPIKRHNTARYYAHRVRESLTTRVSKTLCIIFLSLLLVAGIILFVLYLSLRPHRPRIFIHAFSIPALAQPNGFENAEIIFNVTARNSNQHVGIYFDSVEGSVYYKNQRVGATPLADKFFQEPKTTTILHATLSGATLTVNSRRWMEFMHDRGQGKVGFRLEIKSTIRFQVSTWDSKRHTMHATCDVFVGTDGFILPAYKDKSHHSVCGAKMSPKMRLREETKSKISVLLWLCQVVIVWVLISVLIWLCLKPISPVYMITNAYVPALNQHNSTESIRNNSVVNLNFELSNPNERIGIYYNDITITLYYKDTVIGTNSLAGFYQGYKKATSYGVLVNATDAHQLLRRGVLTGNTTTVEMIRVCLKTAVRYKIFLSTTKHHRMNFEACICIGSDGRISGQREIKLQQMMIVGLLGLIALILWLSLRPKNPTVTVVELTIPPIGESSSPADDSNGTLSFALEVENPNKDSSINFDDIILTFLFGQDAAATDTVPSFDLDKNKDREIRGQSVNINGRSWKSLRSSISKNGTALLKVDFSTKFRYKTIGIKSKHHGAKLQGDVQLGKDGKISGKKKKIKLKFTSKKWRVRASHFH
;
A
#
# COMPACT_ATOMS: atom_id res chain seq x y z
N MET A 1 -50.44 58.17 67.70
CA MET A 1 -49.75 57.01 68.32
C MET A 1 -49.65 55.91 67.28
N HIS A 2 -48.41 55.49 66.96
CA HIS A 2 -47.95 54.16 66.48
C HIS A 2 -48.63 53.48 65.27
N SER A 3 -47.95 52.76 64.38
CA SER A 3 -46.53 52.43 64.20
C SER A 3 -46.38 51.86 62.79
N THR A 4 -45.30 52.20 62.10
CA THR A 4 -44.75 51.44 60.97
C THR A 4 -44.03 50.20 61.50
N ASP A 5 -44.36 49.00 61.02
CA ASP A 5 -43.51 47.83 61.21
C ASP A 5 -43.22 47.09 59.89
N ARG A 6 -41.92 47.05 59.58
CA ARG A 6 -41.29 46.27 58.52
C ARG A 6 -41.17 44.82 58.99
N LEU A 7 -41.50 43.86 58.13
CA LEU A 7 -41.15 42.44 58.34
C LEU A 7 -39.77 42.12 57.74
N PRO A 8 -38.98 41.19 58.35
CA PRO A 8 -37.54 41.10 58.15
C PRO A 8 -37.13 40.06 57.08
N VAL A 9 -35.97 40.32 56.47
CA VAL A 9 -35.22 39.38 55.63
C VAL A 9 -34.54 38.33 56.54
N ARG A 10 -34.84 37.04 56.34
CA ARG A 10 -34.16 35.94 57.03
C ARG A 10 -33.16 35.23 56.12
N SER A 11 -31.94 35.13 56.60
CA SER A 11 -30.74 34.56 55.98
C SER A 11 -30.58 33.04 56.19
N THR A 12 -30.03 32.39 55.13
CA THR A 12 -29.21 31.16 55.06
C THR A 12 -29.73 29.79 55.58
N PRO A 13 -29.70 28.71 54.75
CA PRO A 13 -29.81 27.33 55.21
C PRO A 13 -28.44 26.74 55.62
N GLN A 14 -28.44 26.08 56.77
CA GLN A 14 -27.32 25.38 57.40
C GLN A 14 -27.07 24.01 56.73
N ASN A 15 -25.86 23.78 56.21
CA ASN A 15 -25.41 22.50 55.69
C ASN A 15 -25.11 21.52 56.83
N GLN A 16 -25.83 20.39 56.89
CA GLN A 16 -25.37 19.20 57.62
C GLN A 16 -24.76 18.18 56.64
N PRO A 17 -23.57 17.61 56.93
CA PRO A 17 -22.93 16.66 56.03
C PRO A 17 -23.45 15.24 56.27
N ILE A 18 -24.19 14.70 55.31
CA ILE A 18 -24.55 13.27 55.28
C ILE A 18 -23.32 12.47 54.84
N LYS A 19 -22.76 11.65 55.74
CA LYS A 19 -21.69 10.68 55.45
C LYS A 19 -22.18 9.63 54.45
N ARG A 20 -21.65 9.67 53.22
CA ARG A 20 -21.81 8.61 52.20
C ARG A 20 -20.82 7.47 52.47
N HIS A 21 -21.32 6.26 52.70
CA HIS A 21 -20.51 5.05 52.55
C HIS A 21 -20.37 4.71 51.07
N ASN A 22 -19.22 5.05 50.48
CA ASN A 22 -18.87 4.69 49.12
C ASN A 22 -18.01 3.41 49.13
N THR A 23 -18.48 2.36 48.48
CA THR A 23 -17.84 1.04 48.41
C THR A 23 -16.56 1.09 47.56
N ALA A 24 -15.43 0.63 48.11
CA ALA A 24 -14.09 0.64 47.50
C ALA A 24 -14.00 0.03 46.08
N ARG A 25 -14.95 -0.84 45.70
CA ARG A 25 -15.05 -1.42 44.35
C ARG A 25 -15.25 -0.39 43.24
N TYR A 26 -15.95 0.71 43.51
CA TYR A 26 -16.18 1.79 42.53
C TYR A 26 -14.89 2.54 42.16
N TYR A 27 -14.02 2.80 43.15
CA TYR A 27 -12.74 3.46 42.92
C TYR A 27 -11.76 2.56 42.15
N ALA A 28 -11.71 1.27 42.46
CA ALA A 28 -10.83 0.33 41.76
C ALA A 28 -11.17 0.18 40.25
N HIS A 29 -12.46 0.14 39.90
CA HIS A 29 -12.90 0.04 38.49
C HIS A 29 -12.60 1.31 37.70
N ARG A 30 -12.91 2.49 38.26
CA ARG A 30 -12.72 3.79 37.58
C ARG A 30 -11.24 4.15 37.41
N VAL A 31 -10.38 3.73 38.35
CA VAL A 31 -8.92 3.90 38.23
C VAL A 31 -8.36 2.97 37.15
N ARG A 32 -8.83 1.72 37.03
CA ARG A 32 -8.37 0.78 35.98
C ARG A 32 -8.66 1.29 34.57
N GLU A 33 -9.86 1.80 34.28
CA GLU A 33 -10.21 2.37 32.96
C GLU A 33 -9.47 3.68 32.64
N SER A 34 -9.18 4.49 33.67
CA SER A 34 -8.38 5.71 33.55
C SER A 34 -6.89 5.40 33.31
N LEU A 35 -6.36 4.32 33.89
CA LEU A 35 -4.96 3.95 33.75
C LEU A 35 -4.68 3.33 32.37
N THR A 36 -5.53 2.41 31.90
CA THR A 36 -5.35 1.74 30.60
C THR A 36 -5.43 2.72 29.42
N THR A 37 -6.30 3.72 29.50
CA THR A 37 -6.42 4.77 28.47
C THR A 37 -5.26 5.76 28.48
N ARG A 38 -4.69 6.09 29.65
CA ARG A 38 -3.49 6.92 29.77
C ARG A 38 -2.24 6.18 29.27
N VAL A 39 -2.07 4.93 29.68
CA VAL A 39 -0.96 4.06 29.27
C VAL A 39 -1.00 3.78 27.76
N SER A 40 -2.18 3.53 27.20
CA SER A 40 -2.37 3.38 25.75
C SER A 40 -1.91 4.63 24.98
N LYS A 41 -2.28 5.83 25.44
CA LYS A 41 -1.94 7.09 24.79
C LYS A 41 -0.44 7.39 24.89
N THR A 42 0.20 7.16 26.04
CA THR A 42 1.65 7.36 26.19
C THR A 42 2.45 6.36 25.35
N LEU A 43 2.06 5.09 25.34
CA LEU A 43 2.68 4.07 24.49
C LEU A 43 2.54 4.41 23.00
N CYS A 44 1.39 4.98 22.58
CA CYS A 44 1.17 5.42 21.21
C CYS A 44 2.07 6.60 20.80
N ILE A 45 2.25 7.61 21.68
CA ILE A 45 3.16 8.73 21.42
C ILE A 45 4.60 8.25 21.30
N ILE A 46 5.03 7.37 22.21
CA ILE A 46 6.39 6.80 22.19
C ILE A 46 6.60 6.03 20.88
N PHE A 47 5.65 5.16 20.50
CA PHE A 47 5.73 4.40 19.26
C PHE A 47 5.78 5.29 18.00
N LEU A 48 4.96 6.34 17.93
CA LEU A 48 4.97 7.29 16.82
C LEU A 48 6.28 8.10 16.74
N SER A 49 6.83 8.53 17.89
CA SER A 49 8.11 9.20 17.92
C SER A 49 9.24 8.29 17.42
N LEU A 50 9.23 7.01 17.80
CA LEU A 50 10.21 6.03 17.33
C LEU A 50 10.10 5.80 15.82
N LEU A 51 8.88 5.71 15.27
CA LEU A 51 8.69 5.57 13.83
C LEU A 51 9.15 6.81 13.06
N LEU A 52 8.87 8.02 13.56
CA LEU A 52 9.33 9.28 12.96
C LEU A 52 10.86 9.34 12.94
N VAL A 53 11.50 9.04 14.08
CA VAL A 53 12.97 9.05 14.21
C VAL A 53 13.59 7.99 13.29
N ALA A 54 13.04 6.77 13.25
CA ALA A 54 13.49 5.72 12.34
C ALA A 54 13.35 6.14 10.87
N GLY A 55 12.24 6.80 10.51
CA GLY A 55 12.02 7.35 9.18
C GLY A 55 13.05 8.41 8.78
N ILE A 56 13.37 9.34 9.69
CA ILE A 56 14.40 10.37 9.47
C ILE A 56 15.77 9.71 9.32
N ILE A 57 16.13 8.75 10.17
CA ILE A 57 17.41 8.03 10.09
C ILE A 57 17.53 7.32 8.74
N LEU A 58 16.51 6.59 8.30
CA LEU A 58 16.50 5.92 7.00
C LEU A 58 16.61 6.90 5.83
N PHE A 59 15.96 8.07 5.93
CA PHE A 59 16.02 9.11 4.90
C PHE A 59 17.42 9.74 4.81
N VAL A 60 18.03 10.06 5.95
CA VAL A 60 19.39 10.61 6.01
C VAL A 60 20.40 9.57 5.48
N LEU A 61 20.28 8.31 5.90
CA LEU A 61 21.12 7.22 5.38
C LEU A 61 20.96 7.06 3.86
N TYR A 62 19.73 7.15 3.34
CA TYR A 62 19.48 7.08 1.90
C TYR A 62 20.17 8.21 1.12
N LEU A 63 20.06 9.45 1.59
CA LEU A 63 20.71 10.59 0.95
C LEU A 63 22.24 10.52 1.03
N SER A 64 22.77 10.12 2.20
CA SER A 64 24.21 10.06 2.45
C SER A 64 24.90 8.92 1.70
N LEU A 65 24.23 7.78 1.52
CA LEU A 65 24.80 6.59 0.87
C LEU A 65 24.49 6.53 -0.63
N ARG A 66 23.87 7.57 -1.20
CA ARG A 66 23.60 7.64 -2.64
C ARG A 66 24.91 7.72 -3.43
N PRO A 67 25.29 6.70 -4.22
CA PRO A 67 26.56 6.71 -4.93
C PRO A 67 26.56 7.72 -6.07
N HIS A 68 27.57 8.59 -6.12
CA HIS A 68 27.86 9.47 -7.23
C HIS A 68 28.91 8.85 -8.16
N ARG A 69 28.71 9.02 -9.46
CA ARG A 69 29.69 8.62 -10.48
C ARG A 69 31.03 9.36 -10.32
N PRO A 70 32.17 8.75 -10.69
CA PRO A 70 33.45 9.44 -10.71
C PRO A 70 33.45 10.54 -11.78
N ARG A 71 34.25 11.59 -11.55
CA ARG A 71 34.46 12.69 -12.49
C ARG A 71 35.76 12.47 -13.23
N ILE A 72 35.74 12.70 -14.54
CA ILE A 72 36.89 12.50 -15.42
C ILE A 72 37.40 13.87 -15.88
N PHE A 73 38.71 14.10 -15.82
CA PHE A 73 39.37 15.31 -16.29
C PHE A 73 40.51 14.97 -17.24
N ILE A 74 40.65 15.72 -18.33
CA ILE A 74 41.78 15.58 -19.26
C ILE A 74 42.81 16.64 -18.92
N HIS A 75 44.01 16.20 -18.57
CA HIS A 75 45.15 17.08 -18.25
C HIS A 75 46.07 17.27 -19.45
N ALA A 76 46.28 16.21 -20.25
CA ALA A 76 47.09 16.28 -21.44
C ALA A 76 46.48 15.41 -22.55
N PHE A 77 46.58 15.90 -23.78
CA PHE A 77 46.31 15.14 -24.99
C PHE A 77 47.21 15.71 -26.08
N SER A 78 48.01 14.87 -26.72
CA SER A 78 48.96 15.30 -27.74
C SER A 78 49.18 14.24 -28.80
N ILE A 79 49.46 14.70 -30.01
CA ILE A 79 49.83 13.89 -31.17
C ILE A 79 51.07 14.55 -31.77
N PRO A 80 52.28 14.29 -31.25
CA PRO A 80 53.50 15.00 -31.63
C PRO A 80 53.79 14.92 -33.13
N ALA A 81 53.48 13.77 -33.74
CA ALA A 81 53.59 13.53 -35.16
C ALA A 81 52.78 14.52 -36.03
N LEU A 82 51.70 15.13 -35.51
CA LEU A 82 50.95 16.16 -36.24
C LEU A 82 51.78 17.42 -36.49
N ALA A 83 52.85 17.69 -35.74
CA ALA A 83 53.71 18.85 -36.00
C ALA A 83 54.76 18.57 -37.10
N GLN A 84 54.94 17.31 -37.50
CA GLN A 84 56.02 16.89 -38.39
C GLN A 84 55.54 16.67 -39.84
N PRO A 85 56.36 16.97 -40.87
CA PRO A 85 55.98 16.79 -42.28
C PRO A 85 55.76 15.31 -42.66
N ASN A 86 56.53 14.37 -42.07
CA ASN A 86 56.43 12.92 -42.31
C ASN A 86 55.90 12.14 -41.09
N GLY A 87 55.04 12.77 -40.27
CA GLY A 87 54.65 12.21 -38.97
C GLY A 87 53.88 10.89 -38.99
N PHE A 88 53.41 10.41 -40.15
CA PHE A 88 52.59 9.19 -40.21
C PHE A 88 53.33 7.94 -39.69
N GLU A 89 54.62 7.79 -40.00
CA GLU A 89 55.39 6.61 -39.62
C GLU A 89 55.63 6.52 -38.10
N ASN A 90 55.69 7.66 -37.42
CA ASN A 90 55.88 7.77 -35.98
C ASN A 90 54.62 8.29 -35.28
N ALA A 91 53.44 7.99 -35.83
CA ALA A 91 52.19 8.45 -35.27
C ALA A 91 51.95 7.82 -33.89
N GLU A 92 51.91 8.67 -32.87
CA GLU A 92 51.51 8.29 -31.52
C GLU A 92 50.51 9.30 -30.95
N ILE A 93 49.56 8.81 -30.16
CA ILE A 93 48.60 9.64 -29.42
C ILE A 93 48.84 9.42 -27.94
N ILE A 94 49.25 10.48 -27.24
CA ILE A 94 49.54 10.46 -25.81
C ILE A 94 48.42 11.20 -25.10
N PHE A 95 47.85 10.62 -24.05
CA PHE A 95 46.86 11.30 -23.23
C PHE A 95 46.98 10.95 -21.75
N ASN A 96 46.69 11.96 -20.93
CA ASN A 96 46.71 11.88 -19.47
C ASN A 96 45.38 12.37 -18.93
N VAL A 97 44.67 11.47 -18.26
CA VAL A 97 43.33 11.68 -17.74
C VAL A 97 43.30 11.32 -16.27
N THR A 98 42.59 12.08 -15.44
CA THR A 98 42.34 11.70 -14.06
C THR A 98 40.90 11.25 -13.85
N ALA A 99 40.73 10.22 -13.02
CA ALA A 99 39.45 9.81 -12.48
C ALA A 99 39.38 10.21 -11.00
N ARG A 100 38.41 11.06 -10.63
CA ARG A 100 38.19 11.54 -9.27
C ARG A 100 36.94 10.93 -8.65
N ASN A 101 37.11 10.23 -7.53
CA ASN A 101 35.99 9.80 -6.69
C ASN A 101 35.43 11.00 -5.92
N SER A 102 34.22 11.43 -6.23
CA SER A 102 33.58 12.55 -5.54
C SER A 102 32.80 12.14 -4.28
N ASN A 103 32.66 10.84 -4.01
CA ASN A 103 31.93 10.32 -2.87
C ASN A 103 32.71 10.51 -1.56
N GLN A 104 31.98 10.77 -0.46
CA GLN A 104 32.56 10.92 0.88
C GLN A 104 32.69 9.60 1.63
N HIS A 105 31.78 8.65 1.42
CA HIS A 105 31.71 7.39 2.18
C HIS A 105 31.66 6.15 1.28
N VAL A 106 31.90 6.30 -0.02
CA VAL A 106 31.76 5.23 -1.02
C VAL A 106 33.04 5.09 -1.81
N GLY A 107 33.67 3.92 -1.75
CA GLY A 107 34.82 3.54 -2.58
C GLY A 107 34.37 3.05 -3.95
N ILE A 108 35.28 3.07 -4.93
CA ILE A 108 35.00 2.61 -6.29
C ILE A 108 36.07 1.60 -6.71
N TYR A 109 35.67 0.35 -6.95
CA TYR A 109 36.50 -0.61 -7.64
C TYR A 109 36.40 -0.40 -9.14
N PHE A 110 37.53 -0.29 -9.81
CA PHE A 110 37.65 -0.32 -11.26
C PHE A 110 38.10 -1.73 -11.66
N ASP A 111 37.17 -2.55 -12.16
CA ASP A 111 37.45 -3.93 -12.59
C ASP A 111 38.09 -3.98 -14.00
N SER A 112 37.89 -2.95 -14.81
CA SER A 112 38.57 -2.75 -16.09
C SER A 112 38.45 -1.28 -16.53
N VAL A 113 39.49 -0.74 -17.18
CA VAL A 113 39.47 0.61 -17.74
C VAL A 113 40.12 0.59 -19.12
N GLU A 114 39.36 0.97 -20.15
CA GLU A 114 39.81 1.03 -21.54
C GLU A 114 39.59 2.43 -22.10
N GLY A 115 40.62 3.01 -22.71
CA GLY A 115 40.55 4.28 -23.43
C GLY A 115 40.52 4.02 -24.93
N SER A 116 39.61 4.70 -25.64
CA SER A 116 39.49 4.64 -27.10
C SER A 116 39.42 6.05 -27.66
N VAL A 117 40.18 6.32 -28.72
CA VAL A 117 40.17 7.61 -29.41
C VAL A 117 39.41 7.47 -30.72
N TYR A 118 38.56 8.45 -31.02
CA TYR A 118 37.77 8.52 -32.24
C TYR A 118 38.05 9.81 -33.00
N TYR A 119 38.08 9.72 -34.32
CA TYR A 119 38.09 10.85 -35.23
C TYR A 119 36.91 10.72 -36.20
N LYS A 120 36.10 11.78 -36.33
CA LYS A 120 34.88 11.77 -37.18
C LYS A 120 34.00 10.52 -36.97
N ASN A 121 33.80 10.12 -35.71
CA ASN A 121 33.08 8.91 -35.27
C ASN A 121 33.68 7.54 -35.67
N GLN A 122 34.87 7.49 -36.27
CA GLN A 122 35.60 6.25 -36.48
C GLN A 122 36.67 6.07 -35.41
N ARG A 123 36.78 4.87 -34.84
CA ARG A 123 37.79 4.53 -33.84
C ARG A 123 39.16 4.53 -34.50
N VAL A 124 40.09 5.32 -33.97
CA VAL A 124 41.46 5.45 -34.47
C VAL A 124 42.47 4.73 -33.59
N GLY A 125 42.11 4.36 -32.37
CA GLY A 125 42.95 3.53 -31.52
C GLY A 125 42.32 3.24 -30.18
N ALA A 126 42.85 2.24 -29.48
CA ALA A 126 42.44 1.92 -28.11
C ALA A 126 43.47 1.11 -27.33
N THR A 127 43.45 1.30 -26.01
CA THR A 127 44.38 0.66 -25.09
C THR A 127 43.78 0.56 -23.68
N PRO A 128 44.09 -0.49 -22.90
CA PRO A 128 43.80 -0.51 -21.48
C PRO A 128 44.56 0.61 -20.75
N LEU A 129 43.89 1.33 -19.84
CA LEU A 129 44.48 2.47 -19.12
C LEU A 129 45.09 2.08 -17.77
N ALA A 130 44.56 1.04 -17.14
CA ALA A 130 45.02 0.54 -15.85
C ALA A 130 44.48 -0.86 -15.60
N ASP A 131 45.23 -1.62 -14.80
CA ASP A 131 44.76 -2.86 -14.19
C ASP A 131 43.69 -2.59 -13.14
N LYS A 132 43.22 -3.65 -12.47
CA LYS A 132 42.20 -3.51 -11.43
C LYS A 132 42.73 -2.74 -10.24
N PHE A 133 42.02 -1.67 -9.86
CA PHE A 133 42.38 -0.89 -8.68
C PHE A 133 41.15 -0.48 -7.87
N PHE A 134 41.37 -0.22 -6.60
CA PHE A 134 40.39 0.37 -5.70
C PHE A 134 40.69 1.85 -5.51
N GLN A 135 39.66 2.67 -5.63
CA GLN A 135 39.73 4.09 -5.41
C GLN A 135 38.93 4.45 -4.15
N GLU A 136 39.65 4.85 -3.10
CA GLU A 136 39.06 5.28 -1.83
C GLU A 136 38.17 6.53 -1.98
N PRO A 137 37.28 6.81 -1.01
CA PRO A 137 36.49 8.05 -1.01
C PRO A 137 37.37 9.29 -1.16
N LYS A 138 36.90 10.28 -1.94
CA LYS A 138 37.60 11.55 -2.22
C LYS A 138 38.99 11.48 -2.87
N THR A 139 39.45 10.31 -3.30
CA THR A 139 40.75 10.16 -3.96
C THR A 139 40.69 10.37 -5.47
N THR A 140 41.85 10.57 -6.09
CA THR A 140 42.00 10.79 -7.54
C THR A 140 43.12 9.89 -8.07
N THR A 141 42.86 9.21 -9.18
CA THR A 141 43.80 8.30 -9.83
C THR A 141 44.13 8.84 -11.22
N ILE A 142 45.42 8.86 -11.54
CA ILE A 142 45.94 9.30 -12.84
C ILE A 142 45.96 8.08 -13.78
N LEU A 143 45.45 8.26 -14.99
CA LEU A 143 45.36 7.27 -16.05
C LEU A 143 46.11 7.83 -17.27
N HIS A 144 47.33 7.32 -17.48
CA HIS A 144 48.20 7.72 -18.57
C HIS A 144 48.25 6.61 -19.62
N ALA A 145 48.17 6.97 -20.90
CA ALA A 145 48.32 6.01 -21.98
C ALA A 145 48.90 6.63 -23.26
N THR A 146 49.58 5.77 -24.01
CA THR A 146 50.14 6.06 -25.33
C THR A 146 49.58 5.06 -26.33
N LEU A 147 49.03 5.54 -27.43
CA LEU A 147 48.59 4.72 -28.57
C LEU A 147 49.65 4.80 -29.66
N SER A 148 50.31 3.68 -29.92
CA SER A 148 51.28 3.51 -31.01
C SER A 148 51.23 2.08 -31.57
N GLY A 149 51.76 1.88 -32.77
CA GLY A 149 51.81 0.58 -33.44
C GLY A 149 50.44 -0.11 -33.52
N ALA A 150 50.33 -1.33 -32.99
CA ALA A 150 49.11 -2.14 -33.04
C ALA A 150 47.88 -1.53 -32.33
N THR A 151 48.09 -0.61 -31.39
CA THR A 151 46.99 0.06 -30.66
C THR A 151 46.41 1.26 -31.43
N LEU A 152 47.12 1.72 -32.47
CA LEU A 152 46.73 2.83 -33.33
C LEU A 152 46.34 2.29 -34.72
N THR A 153 45.06 2.39 -35.05
CA THR A 153 44.48 1.90 -36.31
C THR A 153 44.22 3.05 -37.28
N VAL A 154 45.23 3.90 -37.51
CA VAL A 154 45.15 5.02 -38.45
C VAL A 154 45.80 4.60 -39.77
N ASN A 155 45.08 4.75 -40.88
CA ASN A 155 45.62 4.53 -42.23
C ASN A 155 46.06 5.85 -42.87
N SER A 156 46.81 5.76 -43.97
CA SER A 156 47.33 6.93 -44.70
C SER A 156 46.24 7.92 -45.12
N ARG A 157 45.08 7.40 -45.56
CA ARG A 157 43.92 8.23 -45.92
C ARG A 157 43.40 9.06 -44.75
N ARG A 158 43.23 8.44 -43.58
CA ARG A 158 42.78 9.14 -42.35
C ARG A 158 43.83 10.14 -41.86
N TRP A 159 45.12 9.83 -42.03
CA TRP A 159 46.20 10.77 -41.71
C TRP A 159 46.16 12.03 -42.58
N MET A 160 45.91 11.89 -43.89
CA MET A 160 45.71 13.04 -44.78
C MET A 160 44.54 13.91 -44.35
N GLU A 161 43.45 13.32 -43.87
CA GLU A 161 42.33 14.08 -43.30
C GLU A 161 42.73 14.84 -42.03
N PHE A 162 43.56 14.27 -41.15
CA PHE A 162 44.07 15.00 -39.98
C PHE A 162 44.89 16.21 -40.40
N MET A 163 45.76 16.05 -41.39
CA MET A 163 46.60 17.12 -41.93
C MET A 163 45.78 18.22 -42.58
N HIS A 164 44.70 17.85 -43.28
CA HIS A 164 43.75 18.80 -43.85
C HIS A 164 43.02 19.62 -42.77
N ASP A 165 42.42 18.95 -41.78
CA ASP A 165 41.73 19.61 -40.67
C ASP A 165 42.72 20.47 -39.84
N ARG A 166 43.97 20.01 -39.68
CA ARG A 166 45.06 20.79 -39.05
C ARG A 166 45.36 22.06 -39.81
N GLY A 167 45.29 22.04 -41.15
CA GLY A 167 45.42 23.23 -42.00
C GLY A 167 44.34 24.29 -41.75
N GLN A 168 43.21 23.91 -41.15
CA GLN A 168 42.15 24.83 -40.70
C GLN A 168 42.38 25.35 -39.26
N GLY A 169 43.52 25.02 -38.64
CA GLY A 169 43.98 25.52 -37.35
C GLY A 169 43.73 24.60 -36.15
N LYS A 170 42.89 23.56 -36.27
CA LYS A 170 42.64 22.59 -35.19
C LYS A 170 42.10 21.25 -35.69
N VAL A 171 42.43 20.17 -34.98
CA VAL A 171 41.89 18.83 -35.24
C VAL A 171 41.07 18.35 -34.03
N GLY A 172 39.84 17.92 -34.26
CA GLY A 172 38.92 17.45 -33.21
C GLY A 172 38.95 15.92 -33.04
N PHE A 173 39.13 15.47 -31.80
CA PHE A 173 39.09 14.07 -31.40
C PHE A 173 38.06 13.85 -30.29
N ARG A 174 37.52 12.63 -30.22
CA ARG A 174 36.70 12.18 -29.09
C ARG A 174 37.40 11.06 -28.34
N LEU A 175 37.74 11.31 -27.09
CA LEU A 175 38.25 10.30 -26.17
C LEU A 175 37.07 9.63 -25.44
N GLU A 176 36.90 8.32 -25.61
CA GLU A 176 35.93 7.51 -24.87
C GLU A 176 36.66 6.63 -23.86
N ILE A 177 36.24 6.71 -22.59
CA ILE A 177 36.73 5.85 -21.52
C ILE A 177 35.59 4.94 -21.09
N LYS A 178 35.79 3.64 -21.29
CA LYS A 178 34.85 2.60 -20.91
C LYS A 178 35.41 1.86 -19.71
N SER A 179 34.62 1.76 -18.65
CA SER A 179 35.05 1.07 -17.44
C SER A 179 33.94 0.23 -16.83
N THR A 180 34.33 -0.90 -16.24
CA THR A 180 33.47 -1.69 -15.36
C THR A 180 33.79 -1.35 -13.92
N ILE A 181 32.83 -0.78 -13.18
CA ILE A 181 33.02 -0.31 -11.80
C ILE A 181 32.08 -1.01 -10.81
N ARG A 182 32.49 -1.12 -9.55
CA ARG A 182 31.65 -1.50 -8.41
C ARG A 182 31.80 -0.45 -7.31
N PHE A 183 30.71 -0.11 -6.65
CA PHE A 183 30.72 0.78 -5.49
C PHE A 183 30.84 -0.06 -4.23
N GLN A 184 31.71 0.35 -3.32
CA GLN A 184 31.85 -0.28 -2.01
C GLN A 184 31.38 0.69 -0.93
N VAL A 185 30.47 0.22 -0.09
CA VAL A 185 30.00 0.93 1.10
C VAL A 185 30.36 0.07 2.31
N SER A 186 31.36 0.50 3.08
CA SER A 186 31.92 -0.31 4.16
C SER A 186 32.37 -1.69 3.62
N THR A 187 31.75 -2.80 4.05
CA THR A 187 32.06 -4.17 3.59
C THR A 187 31.13 -4.66 2.48
N TRP A 188 30.15 -3.86 2.05
CA TRP A 188 29.19 -4.24 1.03
C TRP A 188 29.60 -3.75 -0.35
N ASP A 189 29.75 -4.68 -1.29
CA ASP A 189 30.02 -4.40 -2.69
C ASP A 189 28.74 -4.36 -3.52
N SER A 190 28.62 -3.34 -4.37
CA SER A 190 27.57 -3.26 -5.38
C SER A 190 27.82 -4.26 -6.52
N LYS A 191 26.80 -4.44 -7.36
CA LYS A 191 26.96 -5.17 -8.62
C LYS A 191 27.91 -4.41 -9.56
N ARG A 192 28.43 -5.11 -10.57
CA ARG A 192 29.22 -4.49 -11.64
C ARG A 192 28.34 -3.55 -12.47
N HIS A 193 28.86 -2.36 -12.71
CA HIS A 193 28.26 -1.29 -13.49
C HIS A 193 29.19 -0.90 -14.63
N THR A 194 28.65 -0.56 -15.79
CA THR A 194 29.47 -0.09 -16.92
C THR A 194 29.31 1.42 -17.06
N MET A 195 30.43 2.12 -16.91
CA MET A 195 30.58 3.55 -17.12
C MET A 195 31.16 3.82 -18.51
N HIS A 196 30.62 4.82 -19.19
CA HIS A 196 31.13 5.37 -20.44
C HIS A 196 31.33 6.87 -20.26
N ALA A 197 32.57 7.35 -20.30
CA ALA A 197 32.86 8.77 -20.31
C ALA A 197 33.32 9.19 -21.71
N THR A 198 32.68 10.20 -22.27
CA THR A 198 33.04 10.77 -23.57
C THR A 198 33.58 12.17 -23.35
N CYS A 199 34.74 12.46 -23.92
CA CYS A 199 35.36 13.76 -23.89
C CYS A 199 35.71 14.22 -25.30
N ASP A 200 35.30 15.43 -25.67
CA ASP A 200 35.66 16.03 -26.95
C ASP A 200 36.86 16.96 -26.74
N VAL A 201 37.93 16.73 -27.50
CA VAL A 201 39.24 17.37 -27.34
C VAL A 201 39.68 17.93 -28.69
N PHE A 202 40.26 19.13 -28.68
CA PHE A 202 40.82 19.74 -29.88
C PHE A 202 42.31 19.97 -29.71
N VAL A 203 43.05 19.61 -30.76
CA VAL A 203 44.50 19.71 -30.84
C VAL A 203 44.88 20.82 -31.81
N GLY A 204 45.87 21.64 -31.46
CA GLY A 204 46.41 22.72 -32.29
C GLY A 204 47.34 22.22 -33.40
N THR A 205 47.91 23.16 -34.15
CA THR A 205 48.90 22.87 -35.20
C THR A 205 50.22 22.32 -34.66
N ASP A 206 50.50 22.60 -33.39
CA ASP A 206 51.63 22.11 -32.61
C ASP A 206 51.46 20.65 -32.14
N GLY A 207 50.29 20.05 -32.35
CA GLY A 207 50.00 18.70 -31.91
C GLY A 207 49.63 18.61 -30.43
N PHE A 208 49.42 19.72 -29.71
CA PHE A 208 49.01 19.73 -28.30
C PHE A 208 47.55 20.16 -28.10
N ILE A 209 46.96 19.73 -26.99
CA ILE A 209 45.60 20.12 -26.58
C ILE A 209 45.47 21.63 -26.44
N LEU A 210 44.40 22.20 -27.00
CA LEU A 210 44.08 23.61 -26.85
C LEU A 210 43.77 23.95 -25.37
N PRO A 211 44.24 25.09 -24.84
CA PRO A 211 44.01 25.48 -23.43
C PRO A 211 42.54 25.52 -23.01
N ALA A 212 41.64 25.79 -23.95
CA ALA A 212 40.19 25.84 -23.70
C ALA A 212 39.59 24.49 -23.24
N TYR A 213 40.28 23.37 -23.48
CA TYR A 213 39.82 22.00 -23.19
C TYR A 213 40.60 21.31 -22.07
N LYS A 214 41.71 21.91 -21.61
CA LYS A 214 42.54 21.39 -20.52
C LYS A 214 41.83 21.58 -19.16
N ASP A 215 41.93 20.58 -18.28
CA ASP A 215 41.48 20.60 -16.88
C ASP A 215 39.98 20.85 -16.65
N LYS A 216 39.14 20.71 -17.68
CA LYS A 216 37.69 20.93 -17.58
C LYS A 216 36.91 19.61 -17.44
N SER A 217 36.15 19.46 -16.35
CA SER A 217 35.19 18.36 -16.15
C SER A 217 33.73 18.73 -16.47
N HIS A 218 33.48 19.89 -17.09
CA HIS A 218 32.10 20.28 -17.42
C HIS A 218 31.52 19.33 -18.47
N HIS A 219 30.19 19.14 -18.43
CA HIS A 219 29.45 18.27 -19.34
C HIS A 219 29.71 18.57 -20.83
N SER A 220 30.14 19.80 -21.14
CA SER A 220 30.51 20.25 -22.49
C SER A 220 31.88 19.75 -22.98
N VAL A 221 32.76 19.29 -22.08
CA VAL A 221 34.11 18.81 -22.41
C VAL A 221 34.27 17.33 -22.09
N CYS A 222 33.82 16.90 -20.91
CA CYS A 222 33.89 15.50 -20.47
C CYS A 222 32.59 15.08 -19.75
N GLY A 223 31.86 14.13 -20.32
CA GLY A 223 30.59 13.64 -19.80
C GLY A 223 30.62 12.14 -19.48
N ALA A 224 30.72 11.78 -18.20
CA ALA A 224 30.56 10.39 -17.74
C ALA A 224 29.07 10.00 -17.69
N LYS A 225 28.65 9.02 -18.49
CA LYS A 225 27.31 8.43 -18.51
C LYS A 225 27.39 6.95 -18.12
N MET A 226 26.40 6.48 -17.35
CA MET A 226 26.24 5.04 -17.10
C MET A 226 25.50 4.39 -18.30
N SER A 227 25.85 3.15 -18.64
CA SER A 227 25.29 2.43 -19.80
C SER A 227 23.74 2.33 -19.78
N PRO A 228 23.06 2.44 -20.95
CA PRO A 228 21.59 2.49 -21.06
C PRO A 228 20.85 1.24 -20.55
N LYS A 229 21.52 0.08 -20.45
CA LYS A 229 20.96 -1.14 -19.81
C LYS A 229 20.49 -0.89 -18.37
N MET A 230 20.96 0.20 -17.76
CA MET A 230 20.60 0.65 -16.43
C MET A 230 19.60 1.82 -16.41
N ARG A 231 19.57 2.71 -17.40
CA ARG A 231 18.68 3.90 -17.40
C ARG A 231 17.20 3.50 -17.28
N LEU A 232 16.79 2.42 -17.96
CA LEU A 232 15.43 1.87 -17.86
C LEU A 232 15.17 1.09 -16.56
N ARG A 233 16.19 0.41 -16.00
CA ARG A 233 16.06 -0.44 -14.79
C ARG A 233 16.17 0.35 -13.48
N GLU A 234 16.90 1.46 -13.51
CA GLU A 234 17.12 2.36 -12.38
C GLU A 234 15.99 3.38 -12.28
N GLU A 235 15.46 3.90 -13.40
CA GLU A 235 14.22 4.68 -13.36
C GLU A 235 13.01 3.84 -12.91
N THR A 236 12.85 2.60 -13.38
CA THR A 236 11.71 1.76 -12.92
C THR A 236 11.86 1.34 -11.46
N LYS A 237 13.07 0.99 -10.98
CA LYS A 237 13.28 0.68 -9.56
C LYS A 237 13.20 1.91 -8.66
N SER A 238 13.70 3.06 -9.09
CA SER A 238 13.60 4.33 -8.36
C SER A 238 12.15 4.82 -8.30
N LYS A 239 11.41 4.82 -9.42
CA LYS A 239 9.98 5.20 -9.44
C LYS A 239 9.12 4.22 -8.63
N ILE A 240 9.41 2.91 -8.68
CA ILE A 240 8.72 1.91 -7.84
C ILE A 240 9.09 2.07 -6.36
N SER A 241 10.35 2.38 -6.03
CA SER A 241 10.80 2.63 -4.64
C SER A 241 10.19 3.92 -4.08
N VAL A 242 10.13 4.98 -4.87
CA VAL A 242 9.49 6.25 -4.50
C VAL A 242 7.98 6.06 -4.38
N LEU A 243 7.34 5.31 -5.28
CA LEU A 243 5.92 4.97 -5.18
C LEU A 243 5.61 4.10 -3.96
N LEU A 244 6.47 3.13 -3.64
CA LEU A 244 6.34 2.31 -2.42
C LEU A 244 6.54 3.15 -1.16
N TRP A 245 7.50 4.07 -1.16
CA TRP A 245 7.72 5.00 -0.06
C TRP A 245 6.54 5.97 0.10
N LEU A 246 6.01 6.53 -1.00
CA LEU A 246 4.80 7.35 -1.00
C LEU A 246 3.59 6.55 -0.50
N CYS A 247 3.43 5.30 -0.90
CA CYS A 247 2.39 4.42 -0.36
C CYS A 247 2.56 4.19 1.14
N GLN A 248 3.79 3.99 1.64
CA GLN A 248 4.05 3.85 3.08
C GLN A 248 3.72 5.13 3.84
N VAL A 249 4.13 6.30 3.31
CA VAL A 249 3.80 7.61 3.88
C VAL A 249 2.28 7.79 3.91
N VAL A 250 1.57 7.50 2.81
CA VAL A 250 0.11 7.58 2.74
C VAL A 250 -0.55 6.63 3.75
N ILE A 251 -0.06 5.38 3.87
CA ILE A 251 -0.57 4.42 4.86
C ILE A 251 -0.39 4.97 6.28
N VAL A 252 0.77 5.54 6.60
CA VAL A 252 1.03 6.14 7.92
C VAL A 252 0.10 7.34 8.16
N TRP A 253 -0.08 8.24 7.19
CA TRP A 253 -1.00 9.38 7.32
C TRP A 253 -2.47 8.95 7.44
N VAL A 254 -2.88 7.90 6.72
CA VAL A 254 -4.22 7.31 6.83
C VAL A 254 -4.41 6.71 8.22
N LEU A 255 -3.43 5.96 8.75
CA LEU A 255 -3.48 5.42 10.10
C LEU A 255 -3.52 6.53 11.16
N ILE A 256 -2.71 7.58 11.01
CA ILE A 256 -2.74 8.76 11.88
C ILE A 256 -4.12 9.43 11.84
N SER A 257 -4.69 9.62 10.65
CA SER A 257 -6.01 10.24 10.49
C SER A 257 -7.12 9.40 11.13
N VAL A 258 -7.07 8.08 10.97
CA VAL A 258 -8.00 7.14 11.62
C VAL A 258 -7.85 7.17 13.13
N LEU A 259 -6.61 7.23 13.64
CA LEU A 259 -6.34 7.30 15.08
C LEU A 259 -6.78 8.65 15.68
N ILE A 260 -6.57 9.76 14.98
CA ILE A 260 -7.09 11.08 15.36
C ILE A 260 -8.62 11.05 15.39
N TRP A 261 -9.25 10.48 14.37
CA TRP A 261 -10.71 10.32 14.32
C TRP A 261 -11.22 9.46 15.49
N LEU A 262 -10.54 8.36 15.82
CA LEU A 262 -10.87 7.51 16.97
C LEU A 262 -10.72 8.27 18.30
N CYS A 263 -9.68 9.09 18.45
CA CYS A 263 -9.43 9.88 19.66
C CYS A 263 -10.39 11.07 19.83
N LEU A 264 -10.87 11.63 18.72
CA LEU A 264 -11.77 12.80 18.72
C LEU A 264 -13.24 12.43 18.57
N LYS A 265 -13.57 11.13 18.49
CA LYS A 265 -14.95 10.66 18.38
C LYS A 265 -15.74 11.07 19.63
N PRO A 266 -16.78 11.92 19.51
CA PRO A 266 -17.58 12.35 20.64
C PRO A 266 -18.41 11.17 21.19
N ILE A 267 -18.38 11.01 22.50
CA ILE A 267 -19.23 10.07 23.24
C ILE A 267 -20.54 10.79 23.57
N SER A 268 -21.66 10.11 23.39
CA SER A 268 -22.98 10.66 23.71
C SER A 268 -23.10 10.97 25.21
N PRO A 269 -23.81 12.04 25.59
CA PRO A 269 -24.06 12.36 26.99
C PRO A 269 -24.87 11.25 27.67
N VAL A 270 -24.61 11.05 28.97
CA VAL A 270 -25.30 10.06 29.79
C VAL A 270 -26.35 10.76 30.64
N TYR A 271 -27.57 10.24 30.61
CA TYR A 271 -28.71 10.75 31.39
C TYR A 271 -29.10 9.68 32.41
N MET A 272 -29.25 10.09 33.67
CA MET A 272 -29.73 9.22 34.74
C MET A 272 -30.90 9.86 35.47
N ILE A 273 -31.97 9.10 35.69
CA ILE A 273 -33.07 9.52 36.57
C ILE A 273 -32.70 9.09 37.99
N THR A 274 -32.47 10.05 38.87
CA THR A 274 -31.99 9.80 40.24
C THR A 274 -33.13 9.68 41.25
N ASN A 275 -34.22 10.41 41.04
CA ASN A 275 -35.42 10.37 41.87
C ASN A 275 -36.64 10.75 41.04
N ALA A 276 -37.79 10.15 41.35
CA ALA A 276 -39.09 10.54 40.83
C ALA A 276 -40.12 10.42 41.94
N TYR A 277 -40.97 11.42 42.06
CA TYR A 277 -42.05 11.44 43.03
C TYR A 277 -43.35 11.90 42.39
N VAL A 278 -44.39 11.12 42.59
CA VAL A 278 -45.76 11.37 42.12
C VAL A 278 -46.64 11.55 43.36
N PRO A 279 -46.89 12.81 43.80
CA PRO A 279 -47.70 13.11 44.98
C PRO A 279 -49.11 12.53 44.91
N ALA A 280 -49.68 12.44 43.71
CA ALA A 280 -51.02 11.91 43.43
C ALA A 280 -51.27 10.48 43.95
N LEU A 281 -50.21 9.70 44.23
CA LEU A 281 -50.29 8.32 44.69
C LEU A 281 -50.10 8.17 46.22
N ASN A 282 -49.66 9.23 46.92
CA ASN A 282 -49.38 9.16 48.36
C ASN A 282 -50.65 9.41 49.20
N GLN A 283 -51.14 8.38 49.89
CA GLN A 283 -52.44 8.38 50.56
C GLN A 283 -52.41 8.84 52.03
N HIS A 284 -51.52 9.77 52.40
CA HIS A 284 -51.39 10.29 53.76
C HIS A 284 -51.53 11.83 53.78
N ASN A 285 -52.69 12.30 54.27
CA ASN A 285 -53.10 13.69 54.55
C ASN A 285 -54.02 14.35 53.49
N SER A 286 -55.31 14.34 53.84
CA SER A 286 -56.46 14.54 52.94
C SER A 286 -57.00 15.97 52.84
N THR A 287 -56.21 17.02 53.07
CA THR A 287 -56.75 18.40 53.05
C THR A 287 -55.95 19.44 52.26
N GLU A 288 -54.67 19.22 51.91
CA GLU A 288 -53.95 20.07 50.93
C GLU A 288 -53.85 19.44 49.51
N SER A 289 -54.38 18.23 49.34
CA SER A 289 -54.22 17.39 48.15
C SER A 289 -54.92 17.91 46.88
N ILE A 290 -55.87 18.84 46.96
CA ILE A 290 -56.75 19.12 45.82
C ILE A 290 -56.06 19.96 44.70
N ARG A 291 -55.00 20.72 45.00
CA ARG A 291 -54.32 21.57 43.99
C ARG A 291 -53.01 21.00 43.43
N ASN A 292 -52.35 20.07 44.14
CA ASN A 292 -51.01 19.55 43.77
C ASN A 292 -51.03 18.13 43.17
N ASN A 293 -52.21 17.56 42.91
CA ASN A 293 -52.35 16.19 42.39
C ASN A 293 -51.97 16.02 40.91
N SER A 294 -51.67 17.10 40.19
CA SER A 294 -51.29 17.01 38.78
C SER A 294 -49.79 17.11 38.53
N VAL A 295 -48.90 17.16 39.53
CA VAL A 295 -47.48 17.45 39.27
C VAL A 295 -46.59 16.23 39.53
N VAL A 296 -45.78 15.84 38.54
CA VAL A 296 -44.76 14.80 38.67
C VAL A 296 -43.39 15.46 38.86
N ASN A 297 -42.71 15.15 39.97
CA ASN A 297 -41.37 15.67 40.25
C ASN A 297 -40.30 14.67 39.78
N LEU A 298 -39.40 15.11 38.90
CA LEU A 298 -38.32 14.30 38.34
C LEU A 298 -36.98 14.96 38.58
N ASN A 299 -36.06 14.23 39.21
CA ASN A 299 -34.67 14.64 39.34
C ASN A 299 -33.78 13.81 38.41
N PHE A 300 -33.09 14.48 37.51
CA PHE A 300 -32.16 13.85 36.58
C PHE A 300 -30.75 14.41 36.70
N GLU A 301 -29.77 13.55 36.42
CA GLU A 301 -28.36 13.89 36.33
C GLU A 301 -27.89 13.72 34.88
N LEU A 302 -27.45 14.83 34.29
CA LEU A 302 -26.81 14.86 32.98
C LEU A 302 -25.31 14.85 33.17
N SER A 303 -24.64 13.85 32.62
CA SER A 303 -23.19 13.71 32.69
C SER A 303 -22.57 13.75 31.30
N ASN A 304 -21.55 14.59 31.14
CA ASN A 304 -20.72 14.60 29.95
C ASN A 304 -19.53 13.62 30.16
N PRO A 305 -19.55 12.42 29.53
CA PRO A 305 -18.49 11.43 29.70
C PRO A 305 -17.21 11.80 28.95
N ASN A 306 -17.24 12.80 28.07
CA ASN A 306 -16.09 13.16 27.26
C ASN A 306 -14.98 13.77 28.12
N GLU A 307 -13.72 13.43 27.80
CA GLU A 307 -12.56 13.94 28.56
C GLU A 307 -12.13 15.35 28.17
N ARG A 308 -12.38 15.77 26.93
CA ARG A 308 -11.87 17.03 26.35
C ARG A 308 -12.88 17.73 25.44
N ILE A 309 -14.12 17.24 25.37
CA ILE A 309 -15.15 17.72 24.46
C ILE A 309 -16.30 18.29 25.30
N GLY A 310 -16.64 19.56 25.07
CA GLY A 310 -17.81 20.19 25.67
C GLY A 310 -19.08 19.85 24.89
N ILE A 311 -20.24 19.93 25.54
CA ILE A 311 -21.54 19.66 24.93
C ILE A 311 -22.42 20.90 25.10
N TYR A 312 -22.94 21.43 24.01
CA TYR A 312 -24.04 22.37 24.00
C TYR A 312 -25.34 21.59 23.84
N TYR A 313 -26.22 21.69 24.82
CA TYR A 313 -27.58 21.17 24.76
C TYR A 313 -28.50 22.29 24.28
N ASN A 314 -29.32 22.01 23.27
CA ASN A 314 -30.52 22.80 23.02
C ASN A 314 -31.58 22.46 24.09
N ASP A 315 -32.72 23.15 24.01
CA ASP A 315 -33.85 22.90 24.91
C ASP A 315 -34.19 21.41 24.97
N ILE A 316 -34.32 20.92 26.19
CA ILE A 316 -34.56 19.52 26.48
C ILE A 316 -36.05 19.36 26.75
N THR A 317 -36.76 18.75 25.81
CA THR A 317 -38.18 18.43 25.97
C THR A 317 -38.31 17.11 26.71
N ILE A 318 -39.04 17.12 27.81
CA ILE A 318 -39.36 15.96 28.64
C ILE A 318 -40.84 15.68 28.47
N THR A 319 -41.13 14.45 28.05
CA THR A 319 -42.49 13.98 27.81
C THR A 319 -42.71 12.71 28.61
N LEU A 320 -43.76 12.70 29.42
CA LEU A 320 -44.15 11.55 30.23
C LEU A 320 -45.28 10.82 29.54
N TYR A 321 -45.14 9.50 29.48
CA TYR A 321 -46.13 8.59 28.92
C TYR A 321 -46.55 7.59 29.98
N TYR A 322 -47.86 7.38 30.10
CA TYR A 322 -48.42 6.22 30.77
C TYR A 322 -49.03 5.33 29.69
N LYS A 323 -48.52 4.10 29.58
CA LYS A 323 -48.75 3.22 28.43
C LYS A 323 -48.32 3.94 27.13
N ASP A 324 -49.27 4.43 26.35
CA ASP A 324 -49.06 5.17 25.10
C ASP A 324 -49.69 6.57 25.10
N THR A 325 -50.28 7.00 26.22
CA THR A 325 -50.89 8.33 26.36
C THR A 325 -49.90 9.29 27.02
N VAL A 326 -49.76 10.48 26.44
CA VAL A 326 -48.97 11.57 27.05
C VAL A 326 -49.69 12.04 28.30
N ILE A 327 -49.05 11.91 29.46
CA ILE A 327 -49.62 12.35 30.73
C ILE A 327 -49.16 13.75 31.13
N GLY A 328 -48.03 14.24 30.58
CA GLY A 328 -47.50 15.57 30.88
C GLY A 328 -46.25 15.89 30.08
N THR A 329 -46.00 17.17 29.84
CA THR A 329 -44.82 17.66 29.11
C THR A 329 -44.20 18.87 29.79
N ASN A 330 -42.87 18.98 29.74
CA ASN A 330 -42.13 20.15 30.19
C ASN A 330 -40.84 20.31 29.37
N SER A 331 -40.24 21.50 29.37
CA SER A 331 -39.00 21.81 28.67
C SER A 331 -37.99 22.49 29.59
N LEU A 332 -36.74 22.03 29.57
CA LEU A 332 -35.60 22.70 30.21
C LEU A 332 -34.84 23.53 29.16
N ALA A 333 -34.45 24.75 29.52
CA ALA A 333 -33.63 25.60 28.66
C ALA A 333 -32.27 24.95 28.34
N GLY A 334 -31.82 25.12 27.10
CA GLY A 334 -30.51 24.66 26.66
C GLY A 334 -29.35 25.29 27.46
N PHE A 335 -28.27 24.53 27.61
CA PHE A 335 -27.10 24.96 28.37
C PHE A 335 -25.79 24.38 27.82
N TYR A 336 -24.67 24.97 28.22
CA TYR A 336 -23.34 24.43 27.92
C TYR A 336 -22.79 23.63 29.09
N GLN A 337 -22.31 22.42 28.81
CA GLN A 337 -21.63 21.56 29.76
C GLN A 337 -20.19 21.30 29.33
N GLY A 338 -19.24 21.67 30.19
CA GLY A 338 -17.84 21.31 30.03
C GLY A 338 -17.61 19.79 30.10
N TYR A 339 -16.36 19.36 29.90
CA TYR A 339 -15.98 17.94 29.94
C TYR A 339 -15.92 17.38 31.37
N LYS A 340 -16.23 16.09 31.54
CA LYS A 340 -16.27 15.37 32.84
C LYS A 340 -17.11 16.05 33.94
N LYS A 341 -18.10 16.86 33.56
CA LYS A 341 -19.02 17.49 34.49
C LYS A 341 -20.35 16.74 34.51
N ALA A 342 -20.92 16.64 35.70
CA ALA A 342 -22.28 16.21 35.91
C ALA A 342 -23.11 17.38 36.45
N THR A 343 -24.37 17.45 36.02
CA THR A 343 -25.29 18.53 36.39
C THR A 343 -26.63 17.91 36.72
N SER A 344 -27.12 18.17 37.93
CA SER A 344 -28.41 17.68 38.41
C SER A 344 -29.47 18.75 38.22
N TYR A 345 -30.65 18.34 37.74
CA TYR A 345 -31.81 19.21 37.56
C TYR A 345 -33.04 18.53 38.16
N GLY A 346 -33.87 19.32 38.82
CA GLY A 346 -35.23 18.94 39.21
C GLY A 346 -36.23 19.60 38.27
N VAL A 347 -37.15 18.82 37.71
CA VAL A 347 -38.20 19.30 36.81
C VAL A 347 -39.56 18.85 37.33
N LEU A 348 -40.47 19.81 37.43
CA LEU A 348 -41.86 19.60 37.79
C LEU A 348 -42.68 19.51 36.50
N VAL A 349 -43.17 18.33 36.15
CA VAL A 349 -43.99 18.14 34.96
C VAL A 349 -45.45 18.25 35.35
N ASN A 350 -46.17 19.24 34.79
CA ASN A 350 -47.60 19.31 34.96
C ASN A 350 -48.26 18.22 34.11
N ALA A 351 -49.04 17.39 34.78
CA ALA A 351 -49.55 16.13 34.33
C ALA A 351 -51.05 16.06 34.68
N THR A 352 -51.84 16.82 33.91
CA THR A 352 -53.26 17.10 34.17
C THR A 352 -54.13 15.85 34.20
N ASP A 353 -53.78 14.85 33.39
CA ASP A 353 -54.56 13.60 33.26
C ASP A 353 -53.93 12.43 34.04
N ALA A 354 -52.75 12.63 34.63
CA ALA A 354 -52.00 11.59 35.31
C ALA A 354 -52.74 11.06 36.55
N HIS A 355 -53.38 11.94 37.33
CA HIS A 355 -54.10 11.52 38.54
C HIS A 355 -55.25 10.56 38.22
N GLN A 356 -56.01 10.78 37.12
CA GLN A 356 -57.12 9.89 36.76
C GLN A 356 -56.62 8.56 36.17
N LEU A 357 -55.56 8.58 35.35
CA LEU A 357 -55.05 7.38 34.67
C LEU A 357 -54.22 6.48 35.60
N LEU A 358 -53.33 7.05 36.42
CA LEU A 358 -52.49 6.31 37.35
C LEU A 358 -53.30 5.77 38.54
N ARG A 359 -54.24 6.56 39.09
CA ARG A 359 -55.08 6.11 40.22
C ARG A 359 -56.01 4.96 39.83
N ARG A 360 -56.52 4.97 38.60
CA ARG A 360 -57.40 3.89 38.09
C ARG A 360 -56.62 2.60 37.85
N GLY A 361 -55.38 2.68 37.37
CA GLY A 361 -54.50 1.51 37.20
C GLY A 361 -54.05 0.89 38.52
N VAL A 362 -53.66 1.70 39.50
CA VAL A 362 -53.19 1.25 40.82
C VAL A 362 -54.30 0.60 41.67
N LEU A 363 -55.57 0.99 41.52
CA LEU A 363 -56.68 0.48 42.35
C LEU A 363 -57.36 -0.80 41.83
N THR A 364 -57.13 -1.20 40.57
CA THR A 364 -57.79 -2.39 39.97
C THR A 364 -56.95 -3.68 39.99
N GLY A 365 -55.70 -3.65 40.49
CA GLY A 365 -54.82 -4.81 40.52
C GLY A 365 -54.69 -5.44 41.91
N ASN A 366 -55.13 -6.69 42.08
CA ASN A 366 -54.79 -7.50 43.26
C ASN A 366 -53.27 -7.82 43.25
N THR A 367 -52.56 -7.45 44.32
CA THR A 367 -51.13 -7.66 44.61
C THR A 367 -50.07 -7.07 43.64
N THR A 368 -49.23 -6.18 44.19
CA THR A 368 -47.85 -5.84 43.78
C THR A 368 -47.58 -5.63 42.28
N THR A 369 -48.42 -4.88 41.56
CA THR A 369 -48.07 -4.45 40.20
C THR A 369 -47.38 -3.09 40.26
N VAL A 370 -46.08 -3.12 39.97
CA VAL A 370 -45.24 -1.93 39.81
C VAL A 370 -45.63 -1.27 38.49
N GLU A 371 -46.31 -0.13 38.55
CA GLU A 371 -46.71 0.58 37.32
C GLU A 371 -45.51 1.27 36.67
N MET A 372 -45.43 1.20 35.34
CA MET A 372 -44.33 1.77 34.56
C MET A 372 -44.74 3.09 33.89
N ILE A 373 -44.03 4.16 34.21
CA ILE A 373 -44.09 5.43 33.46
C ILE A 373 -42.91 5.47 32.48
N ARG A 374 -43.18 5.73 31.20
CA ARG A 374 -42.13 5.93 30.20
C ARG A 374 -41.79 7.42 30.14
N VAL A 375 -40.53 7.74 30.45
CA VAL A 375 -39.96 9.09 30.36
C VAL A 375 -39.20 9.19 29.05
N CYS A 376 -39.65 10.06 28.16
CA CYS A 376 -39.01 10.35 26.89
C CYS A 376 -38.36 11.74 26.95
N LEU A 377 -37.08 11.81 26.60
CA LEU A 377 -36.25 13.01 26.59
C LEU A 377 -35.76 13.26 25.17
N LYS A 378 -36.18 14.39 24.60
CA LYS A 378 -35.80 14.85 23.26
C LYS A 378 -34.96 16.12 23.37
N THR A 379 -33.79 16.11 22.74
CA THR A 379 -32.91 17.29 22.66
C THR A 379 -32.05 17.24 21.41
N ALA A 380 -31.42 18.36 21.06
CA ALA A 380 -30.38 18.41 20.04
C ALA A 380 -29.08 18.88 20.67
N VAL A 381 -27.99 18.13 20.44
CA VAL A 381 -26.67 18.45 21.01
C VAL A 381 -25.68 18.86 19.93
N ARG A 382 -24.78 19.78 20.28
CA ARG A 382 -23.60 20.13 19.50
C ARG A 382 -22.35 19.90 20.34
N TYR A 383 -21.34 19.27 19.77
CA TYR A 383 -20.09 19.01 20.47
C TYR A 383 -19.09 20.13 20.16
N LYS A 384 -18.47 20.68 21.20
CA LYS A 384 -17.36 21.62 21.10
C LYS A 384 -16.05 20.85 21.13
N ILE A 385 -15.42 20.72 19.96
CA ILE A 385 -14.14 20.03 19.79
C ILE A 385 -13.10 21.10 19.45
N PHE A 386 -12.22 21.40 20.40
CA PHE A 386 -11.20 22.44 20.26
C PHE A 386 -11.84 23.81 19.93
N LEU A 387 -11.60 24.38 18.74
CA LEU A 387 -12.18 25.64 18.27
C LEU A 387 -13.46 25.50 17.44
N SER A 388 -13.85 24.27 17.08
CA SER A 388 -15.00 24.03 16.18
C SER A 388 -16.18 23.38 16.91
N THR A 389 -17.38 23.66 16.42
CA THR A 389 -18.63 23.06 16.90
C THR A 389 -19.24 22.16 15.84
N THR A 390 -19.70 20.97 16.23
CA THR A 390 -20.38 20.06 15.30
C THR A 390 -21.76 20.59 14.92
N LYS A 391 -22.35 19.99 13.86
CA LYS A 391 -23.77 20.17 13.53
C LYS A 391 -24.67 19.64 14.67
N HIS A 392 -25.95 20.01 14.64
CA HIS A 392 -26.93 19.53 15.60
C HIS A 392 -27.16 18.02 15.43
N HIS A 393 -26.97 17.27 16.52
CA HIS A 393 -27.28 15.86 16.61
C HIS A 393 -28.55 15.71 17.44
N ARG A 394 -29.64 15.27 16.80
CA ARG A 394 -30.90 14.98 17.49
C ARG A 394 -30.74 13.72 18.33
N MET A 395 -31.18 13.80 19.57
CA MET A 395 -31.14 12.73 20.54
C MET A 395 -32.57 12.50 21.05
N ASN A 396 -32.97 11.22 21.08
CA ASN A 396 -34.21 10.78 21.71
C ASN A 396 -33.85 9.64 22.65
N PHE A 397 -34.16 9.81 23.93
CA PHE A 397 -33.88 8.83 24.96
C PHE A 397 -35.17 8.44 25.65
N GLU A 398 -35.39 7.15 25.89
CA GLU A 398 -36.60 6.62 26.51
C GLU A 398 -36.24 5.68 27.66
N ALA A 399 -36.74 5.98 28.86
CA ALA A 399 -36.53 5.17 30.05
C ALA A 399 -37.89 4.82 30.67
N CYS A 400 -38.05 3.58 31.14
CA CYS A 400 -39.22 3.18 31.91
C CYS A 400 -38.89 3.21 33.40
N ILE A 401 -39.60 4.01 34.17
CA ILE A 401 -39.50 4.06 35.62
C ILE A 401 -40.64 3.29 36.26
N CYS A 402 -40.30 2.52 37.27
CA CYS A 402 -41.20 1.72 38.08
C CYS A 402 -41.63 2.53 39.31
N ILE A 403 -42.93 2.75 39.52
CA ILE A 403 -43.45 3.55 40.63
C ILE A 403 -44.20 2.65 41.61
N GLY A 404 -43.86 2.76 42.90
CA GLY A 404 -44.53 2.07 43.99
C GLY A 404 -45.83 2.75 44.40
N SER A 405 -46.62 2.06 45.22
CA SER A 405 -47.88 2.57 45.78
C SER A 405 -47.70 3.81 46.68
N ASP A 406 -46.47 4.12 47.12
CA ASP A 406 -46.10 5.32 47.87
C ASP A 406 -45.77 6.53 46.97
N GLY A 407 -45.91 6.36 45.64
CA GLY A 407 -45.61 7.38 44.64
C GLY A 407 -44.11 7.62 44.41
N ARG A 408 -43.21 6.77 44.95
CA ARG A 408 -41.76 6.86 44.75
C ARG A 408 -41.26 5.78 43.80
N ILE A 409 -40.04 5.97 43.27
CA ILE A 409 -39.39 4.95 42.44
C ILE A 409 -39.19 3.67 43.26
N SER A 410 -39.70 2.54 42.75
CA SER A 410 -39.46 1.20 43.27
C SER A 410 -38.46 0.47 42.35
N GLY A 411 -37.36 -0.03 42.91
CA GLY A 411 -36.31 -0.74 42.17
C GLY A 411 -35.03 0.06 41.87
N GLN A 412 -34.22 -0.44 40.93
CA GLN A 412 -32.86 0.05 40.65
C GLN A 412 -32.84 1.55 40.27
N ARG A 413 -32.08 2.34 41.04
CA ARG A 413 -32.11 3.82 41.01
C ARG A 413 -31.32 4.48 39.87
N GLU A 414 -30.71 3.69 38.97
CA GLU A 414 -29.86 4.20 37.89
C GLU A 414 -30.21 3.50 36.57
N ILE A 415 -31.10 4.09 35.78
CA ILE A 415 -31.43 3.62 34.43
C ILE A 415 -30.59 4.39 33.41
N LYS A 416 -29.70 3.68 32.70
CA LYS A 416 -28.87 4.26 31.63
C LYS A 416 -29.60 4.21 30.30
N LEU A 417 -29.78 5.39 29.72
CA LEU A 417 -30.33 5.57 28.38
C LEU A 417 -29.24 5.29 27.34
N GLN A 418 -29.24 4.08 26.75
CA GLN A 418 -28.23 3.68 25.76
C GLN A 418 -28.69 3.97 24.33
N GLN A 419 -27.74 4.40 23.48
CA GLN A 419 -27.93 4.55 22.04
C GLN A 419 -27.19 3.43 21.30
N MET A 420 -27.88 2.75 20.39
CA MET A 420 -27.32 1.65 19.59
C MET A 420 -26.41 2.18 18.47
N MET A 421 -25.16 1.70 18.39
CA MET A 421 -24.24 1.97 17.27
C MET A 421 -23.89 0.65 16.56
N ILE A 422 -24.52 0.38 15.40
CA ILE A 422 -24.30 -0.86 14.61
C ILE A 422 -23.35 -0.66 13.40
N VAL A 423 -23.02 0.58 13.05
CA VAL A 423 -22.40 0.88 11.72
C VAL A 423 -20.93 0.41 11.60
N GLY A 424 -20.16 0.39 12.70
CA GLY A 424 -18.74 0.01 12.66
C GLY A 424 -18.48 -1.48 12.44
N LEU A 425 -19.36 -2.34 12.97
CA LEU A 425 -19.21 -3.79 12.89
C LEU A 425 -19.59 -4.32 11.49
N LEU A 426 -20.61 -3.72 10.86
CA LEU A 426 -21.04 -4.06 9.50
C LEU A 426 -19.97 -3.80 8.44
N GLY A 427 -19.20 -2.70 8.57
CA GLY A 427 -18.11 -2.38 7.65
C GLY A 427 -16.94 -3.38 7.72
N LEU A 428 -16.61 -3.85 8.92
CA LEU A 428 -15.57 -4.87 9.12
C LEU A 428 -16.01 -6.24 8.59
N ILE A 429 -17.27 -6.62 8.83
CA ILE A 429 -17.87 -7.85 8.29
C ILE A 429 -17.89 -7.82 6.75
N ALA A 430 -18.26 -6.69 6.14
CA ALA A 430 -18.24 -6.53 4.68
C ALA A 430 -16.83 -6.65 4.08
N LEU A 431 -15.80 -6.10 4.74
CA LEU A 431 -14.40 -6.22 4.32
C LEU A 431 -13.90 -7.67 4.43
N ILE A 432 -14.24 -8.37 5.51
CA ILE A 432 -13.89 -9.78 5.73
C ILE A 432 -14.58 -10.68 4.70
N LEU A 433 -15.86 -10.44 4.42
CA LEU A 433 -16.62 -11.13 3.37
C LEU A 433 -15.98 -10.89 1.99
N TRP A 434 -15.59 -9.66 1.67
CA TRP A 434 -14.96 -9.34 0.38
C TRP A 434 -13.59 -10.00 0.20
N LEU A 435 -12.76 -10.04 1.24
CA LEU A 435 -11.46 -10.72 1.19
C LEU A 435 -11.61 -12.25 1.10
N SER A 436 -12.62 -12.82 1.77
CA SER A 436 -12.87 -14.26 1.78
C SER A 436 -13.47 -14.78 0.47
N LEU A 437 -14.36 -14.01 -0.17
CA LEU A 437 -15.08 -14.41 -1.39
C LEU A 437 -14.32 -14.12 -2.70
N ARG A 438 -13.07 -13.65 -2.62
CA ARG A 438 -12.27 -13.29 -3.80
C ARG A 438 -11.76 -14.53 -4.55
N PRO A 439 -12.11 -14.72 -5.84
CA PRO A 439 -11.64 -15.86 -6.63
C PRO A 439 -10.13 -15.81 -6.91
N LYS A 440 -9.49 -16.98 -6.87
CA LYS A 440 -8.10 -17.25 -7.26
C LYS A 440 -8.03 -17.73 -8.71
N ASN A 441 -6.86 -17.54 -9.33
CA ASN A 441 -6.61 -17.98 -10.70
C ASN A 441 -6.52 -19.51 -10.81
N PRO A 442 -6.94 -20.12 -11.94
CA PRO A 442 -6.76 -21.55 -12.18
C PRO A 442 -5.28 -21.92 -12.33
N THR A 443 -4.94 -23.15 -11.98
CA THR A 443 -3.59 -23.70 -12.15
C THR A 443 -3.60 -24.68 -13.31
N VAL A 444 -2.68 -24.52 -14.28
CA VAL A 444 -2.54 -25.44 -15.41
C VAL A 444 -1.21 -26.16 -15.31
N THR A 445 -1.26 -27.48 -15.42
CA THR A 445 -0.06 -28.34 -15.33
C THR A 445 0.00 -29.30 -16.51
N VAL A 446 1.18 -29.42 -17.10
CA VAL A 446 1.48 -30.44 -18.11
C VAL A 446 1.80 -31.73 -17.38
N VAL A 447 0.97 -32.76 -17.60
CA VAL A 447 1.09 -34.07 -16.96
C VAL A 447 1.81 -35.05 -17.87
N GLU A 448 1.46 -35.05 -19.16
CA GLU A 448 2.07 -35.90 -20.16
C GLU A 448 2.31 -35.11 -21.45
N LEU A 449 3.45 -35.37 -22.08
CA LEU A 449 3.78 -34.88 -23.40
C LEU A 449 4.67 -35.92 -24.04
N THR A 450 4.12 -36.60 -25.04
CA THR A 450 4.73 -37.77 -25.66
C THR A 450 4.73 -37.61 -27.16
N ILE A 451 5.86 -37.92 -27.75
CA ILE A 451 6.07 -38.04 -29.19
C ILE A 451 6.36 -39.52 -29.46
N PRO A 452 5.72 -40.16 -30.45
CA PRO A 452 5.92 -41.58 -30.72
C PRO A 452 7.41 -41.90 -30.97
N PRO A 453 7.87 -43.09 -30.56
CA PRO A 453 9.27 -43.46 -30.63
C PRO A 453 9.78 -43.48 -32.07
N ILE A 454 11.02 -43.03 -32.23
CA ILE A 454 11.75 -43.06 -33.49
C ILE A 454 12.14 -44.52 -33.75
N GLY A 455 11.39 -45.23 -34.59
CA GLY A 455 11.80 -46.55 -35.07
C GLY A 455 13.05 -46.46 -35.94
N GLU A 456 14.02 -47.36 -35.75
CA GLU A 456 15.30 -47.41 -36.48
C GLU A 456 15.19 -47.92 -37.93
N SER A 457 13.99 -48.13 -38.46
CA SER A 457 13.78 -48.74 -39.78
C SER A 457 12.75 -48.00 -40.64
N SER A 458 13.01 -46.74 -40.96
CA SER A 458 12.44 -46.11 -42.17
C SER A 458 13.36 -45.02 -42.70
N SER A 459 13.60 -45.08 -44.01
CA SER A 459 14.54 -44.29 -44.78
C SER A 459 14.36 -42.76 -44.61
N PRO A 460 15.38 -41.93 -44.87
CA PRO A 460 15.36 -40.47 -44.64
C PRO A 460 14.46 -39.66 -45.59
N ALA A 461 13.61 -40.33 -46.38
CA ALA A 461 12.96 -39.79 -47.58
C ALA A 461 11.43 -39.73 -47.49
N ASP A 462 10.83 -39.81 -46.30
CA ASP A 462 9.39 -39.71 -46.16
C ASP A 462 9.00 -38.40 -45.47
N ASP A 463 8.23 -37.55 -46.16
CA ASP A 463 7.61 -36.30 -45.69
C ASP A 463 6.48 -36.59 -44.66
N SER A 464 6.68 -37.57 -43.79
CA SER A 464 5.70 -37.95 -42.79
C SER A 464 5.63 -36.89 -41.69
N ASN A 465 4.49 -36.22 -41.63
CA ASN A 465 4.13 -35.33 -40.52
C ASN A 465 4.16 -36.12 -39.21
N GLY A 466 4.89 -35.63 -38.21
CA GLY A 466 4.91 -36.24 -36.88
C GLY A 466 3.60 -35.99 -36.13
N THR A 467 3.29 -36.84 -35.16
CA THR A 467 2.14 -36.65 -34.26
C THR A 467 2.59 -36.40 -32.83
N LEU A 468 1.87 -35.54 -32.11
CA LEU A 468 2.10 -35.20 -30.71
C LEU A 468 0.89 -35.63 -29.88
N SER A 469 1.15 -36.28 -28.74
CA SER A 469 0.13 -36.59 -27.74
C SER A 469 0.43 -35.84 -26.45
N PHE A 470 -0.59 -35.26 -25.82
CA PHE A 470 -0.43 -34.49 -24.58
C PHE A 470 -1.56 -34.75 -23.58
N ALA A 471 -1.26 -34.55 -22.30
CA ALA A 471 -2.22 -34.47 -21.21
C ALA A 471 -1.95 -33.24 -20.34
N LEU A 472 -2.95 -32.37 -20.17
CA LEU A 472 -2.93 -31.20 -19.31
C LEU A 472 -3.95 -31.38 -18.18
N GLU A 473 -3.61 -30.95 -16.98
CA GLU A 473 -4.50 -30.92 -15.83
C GLU A 473 -4.75 -29.46 -15.44
N VAL A 474 -6.02 -29.05 -15.53
CA VAL A 474 -6.50 -27.71 -15.18
C VAL A 474 -7.23 -27.79 -13.85
N GLU A 475 -6.68 -27.14 -12.82
CA GLU A 475 -7.18 -27.16 -11.45
C GLU A 475 -7.86 -25.83 -11.10
N ASN A 476 -9.09 -25.90 -10.59
CA ASN A 476 -9.79 -24.76 -10.00
C ASN A 476 -9.63 -24.77 -8.47
N PRO A 477 -8.76 -23.92 -7.88
CA PRO A 477 -8.51 -23.91 -6.44
C PRO A 477 -9.63 -23.21 -5.62
N ASN A 478 -10.70 -22.76 -6.26
CA ASN A 478 -11.76 -21.98 -5.62
C ASN A 478 -12.85 -22.90 -5.04
N LYS A 479 -13.14 -22.73 -3.75
CA LYS A 479 -14.24 -23.46 -3.07
C LYS A 479 -15.62 -22.91 -3.39
N ASP A 480 -15.71 -21.63 -3.73
CA ASP A 480 -16.99 -20.92 -3.85
C ASP A 480 -17.31 -20.45 -5.27
N SER A 481 -16.37 -20.58 -6.21
CA SER A 481 -16.46 -20.03 -7.57
C SER A 481 -16.13 -21.09 -8.63
N SER A 482 -17.06 -21.38 -9.53
CA SER A 482 -16.77 -22.18 -10.73
C SER A 482 -16.16 -21.30 -11.82
N ILE A 483 -15.44 -21.90 -12.77
CA ILE A 483 -14.75 -21.20 -13.86
C ILE A 483 -15.31 -21.71 -15.19
N ASN A 484 -15.83 -20.79 -16.00
CA ASN A 484 -16.22 -21.05 -17.38
C ASN A 484 -15.07 -20.62 -18.29
N PHE A 485 -14.43 -21.57 -18.96
CA PHE A 485 -13.37 -21.34 -19.94
C PHE A 485 -13.98 -21.20 -21.33
N ASP A 486 -13.55 -20.17 -22.05
CA ASP A 486 -13.74 -20.08 -23.50
C ASP A 486 -12.74 -21.01 -24.20
N ASP A 487 -12.81 -21.10 -25.53
CA ASP A 487 -11.93 -21.96 -26.31
C ASP A 487 -10.44 -21.72 -25.98
N ILE A 488 -9.72 -22.80 -25.74
CA ILE A 488 -8.31 -22.78 -25.36
C ILE A 488 -7.49 -23.04 -26.60
N ILE A 489 -6.58 -22.13 -26.90
CA ILE A 489 -5.57 -22.29 -27.95
C ILE A 489 -4.29 -22.79 -27.28
N LEU A 490 -3.90 -24.01 -27.63
CA LEU A 490 -2.66 -24.64 -27.21
C LEU A 490 -1.67 -24.58 -28.37
N THR A 491 -0.51 -23.99 -28.14
CA THR A 491 0.56 -23.90 -29.15
C THR A 491 1.84 -24.49 -28.60
N PHE A 492 2.39 -25.47 -29.31
CA PHE A 492 3.67 -26.10 -29.01
C PHE A 492 4.73 -25.47 -29.89
N LEU A 493 5.72 -24.81 -29.27
CA LEU A 493 6.77 -24.05 -29.93
C LEU A 493 8.11 -24.78 -29.80
N PHE A 494 8.79 -25.00 -30.93
CA PHE A 494 10.16 -25.51 -30.95
C PHE A 494 11.08 -24.44 -31.54
N GLY A 495 12.01 -23.92 -30.72
CA GLY A 495 12.79 -22.75 -31.10
C GLY A 495 11.92 -21.49 -31.22
N GLN A 496 11.80 -20.93 -32.43
CA GLN A 496 10.94 -19.78 -32.75
C GLN A 496 9.68 -20.17 -33.54
N ASP A 497 9.57 -21.42 -33.99
CA ASP A 497 8.51 -21.87 -34.88
C ASP A 497 7.40 -22.60 -34.10
N ALA A 498 6.15 -22.39 -34.53
CA ALA A 498 5.00 -23.16 -34.05
C ALA A 498 5.04 -24.57 -34.65
N ALA A 499 5.33 -25.56 -33.80
CA ALA A 499 5.44 -26.95 -34.19
C ALA A 499 4.06 -27.59 -34.33
N ALA A 500 3.15 -27.33 -33.39
CA ALA A 500 1.78 -27.84 -33.42
C ALA A 500 0.83 -26.85 -32.74
N THR A 501 -0.42 -26.78 -33.20
CA THR A 501 -1.49 -26.00 -32.56
C THR A 501 -2.72 -26.87 -32.43
N ASP A 502 -3.34 -26.84 -31.26
CA ASP A 502 -4.57 -27.57 -30.97
C ASP A 502 -5.58 -26.63 -30.28
N THR A 503 -6.86 -26.89 -30.47
CA THR A 503 -7.96 -26.09 -29.90
C THR A 503 -8.85 -26.96 -29.05
N VAL A 504 -8.96 -26.61 -27.77
CA VAL A 504 -9.86 -27.31 -26.84
C VAL A 504 -11.14 -26.48 -26.71
N PRO A 505 -12.32 -27.06 -26.93
CA PRO A 505 -13.57 -26.33 -26.86
C PRO A 505 -13.84 -25.84 -25.44
N SER A 506 -14.60 -24.74 -25.36
CA SER A 506 -15.06 -24.15 -24.11
C SER A 506 -15.71 -25.17 -23.16
N PHE A 507 -15.53 -24.95 -21.86
CA PHE A 507 -16.08 -25.83 -20.82
C PHE A 507 -16.22 -25.16 -19.46
N ASP A 508 -17.06 -25.76 -18.63
CA ASP A 508 -17.21 -25.39 -17.23
C ASP A 508 -16.36 -26.28 -16.32
N LEU A 509 -15.62 -25.64 -15.41
CA LEU A 509 -14.87 -26.29 -14.34
C LEU A 509 -15.48 -25.91 -13.00
N ASP A 510 -16.03 -26.92 -12.33
CA ASP A 510 -16.67 -26.76 -11.03
C ASP A 510 -15.69 -26.40 -9.91
N LYS A 511 -16.25 -26.03 -8.76
CA LYS A 511 -15.52 -25.55 -7.59
C LYS A 511 -14.64 -26.65 -7.01
N ASN A 512 -13.38 -26.34 -6.71
CA ASN A 512 -12.40 -27.26 -6.13
C ASN A 512 -12.27 -28.60 -6.90
N LYS A 513 -12.37 -28.52 -8.22
CA LYS A 513 -12.24 -29.64 -9.15
C LYS A 513 -11.10 -29.38 -10.14
N ASP A 514 -10.55 -30.47 -10.61
CA ASP A 514 -9.58 -30.56 -11.68
C ASP A 514 -10.23 -31.19 -12.92
N ARG A 515 -9.72 -30.82 -14.09
CA ARG A 515 -10.07 -31.46 -15.36
C ARG A 515 -8.82 -31.81 -16.11
N GLU A 516 -8.73 -33.07 -16.50
CA GLU A 516 -7.73 -33.55 -17.42
C GLU A 516 -8.19 -33.34 -18.87
N ILE A 517 -7.30 -32.80 -19.69
CA ILE A 517 -7.50 -32.52 -21.12
C ILE A 517 -6.43 -33.31 -21.87
N ARG A 518 -6.86 -34.21 -22.75
CA ARG A 518 -5.96 -35.02 -23.59
C ARG A 518 -6.17 -34.71 -25.07
N GLY A 519 -5.08 -34.53 -25.79
CA GLY A 519 -5.05 -34.51 -27.24
C GLY A 519 -4.23 -35.70 -27.74
N GLN A 520 -4.79 -36.50 -28.64
CA GLN A 520 -4.09 -37.58 -29.33
C GLN A 520 -3.92 -37.20 -30.79
N SER A 521 -2.75 -37.51 -31.35
CA SER A 521 -2.47 -37.34 -32.78
C SER A 521 -2.52 -35.89 -33.29
N VAL A 522 -1.98 -34.93 -32.53
CA VAL A 522 -1.85 -33.54 -33.00
C VAL A 522 -0.74 -33.46 -34.03
N ASN A 523 -1.08 -33.06 -35.26
CA ASN A 523 -0.11 -32.98 -36.35
C ASN A 523 0.96 -31.92 -36.09
N ILE A 524 2.22 -32.32 -36.24
CA ILE A 524 3.39 -31.47 -36.15
C ILE A 524 3.80 -31.06 -37.56
N ASN A 525 4.07 -29.77 -37.75
CA ASN A 525 4.64 -29.24 -38.99
C ASN A 525 5.93 -29.99 -39.37
N GLY A 526 6.01 -30.54 -40.58
CA GLY A 526 7.14 -31.35 -41.07
C GLY A 526 8.52 -30.69 -40.90
N ARG A 527 8.62 -29.36 -41.05
CA ARG A 527 9.88 -28.62 -40.82
C ARG A 527 10.32 -28.69 -39.35
N SER A 528 9.39 -28.39 -38.44
CA SER A 528 9.62 -28.43 -37.00
C SER A 528 9.85 -29.87 -36.52
N TRP A 529 9.17 -30.84 -37.13
CA TRP A 529 9.35 -32.26 -36.89
C TRP A 529 10.77 -32.73 -37.22
N LYS A 530 11.30 -32.38 -38.40
CA LYS A 530 12.67 -32.71 -38.81
C LYS A 530 13.72 -32.11 -37.85
N SER A 531 13.51 -30.86 -37.44
CA SER A 531 14.40 -30.15 -36.50
C SER A 531 14.38 -30.75 -35.09
N LEU A 532 13.17 -31.08 -34.60
CA LEU A 532 12.95 -31.74 -33.32
C LEU A 532 13.58 -33.14 -33.30
N ARG A 533 13.36 -33.94 -34.35
CA ARG A 533 13.93 -35.29 -34.52
C ARG A 533 15.46 -35.26 -34.55
N SER A 534 16.04 -34.33 -35.31
CA SER A 534 17.50 -34.15 -35.37
C SER A 534 18.09 -33.76 -34.00
N SER A 535 17.39 -32.91 -33.25
CA SER A 535 17.84 -32.46 -31.93
C SER A 535 17.80 -33.58 -30.88
N ILE A 536 16.74 -34.39 -30.87
CA ILE A 536 16.62 -35.54 -29.95
C ILE A 536 17.68 -36.60 -30.27
N SER A 537 17.88 -36.92 -31.55
CA SER A 537 18.88 -37.90 -32.01
C SER A 537 20.32 -37.48 -31.67
N LYS A 538 20.69 -36.22 -31.89
CA LYS A 538 22.05 -35.72 -31.69
C LYS A 538 22.37 -35.36 -30.23
N ASN A 539 21.46 -34.67 -29.55
CA ASN A 539 21.73 -34.09 -28.23
C ASN A 539 21.11 -34.90 -27.08
N GLY A 540 20.34 -35.94 -27.39
CA GLY A 540 19.66 -36.80 -26.42
C GLY A 540 18.49 -36.14 -25.67
N THR A 541 18.26 -34.84 -25.85
CA THR A 541 17.15 -34.08 -25.25
C THR A 541 16.70 -32.95 -26.17
N ALA A 542 15.42 -32.57 -26.07
CA ALA A 542 14.86 -31.42 -26.77
C ALA A 542 13.98 -30.56 -25.84
N LEU A 543 14.01 -29.25 -26.02
CA LEU A 543 13.19 -28.31 -25.25
C LEU A 543 12.00 -27.84 -26.08
N LEU A 544 10.79 -28.15 -25.63
CA LEU A 544 9.54 -27.76 -26.26
C LEU A 544 8.80 -26.79 -25.34
N LYS A 545 8.42 -25.62 -25.86
CA LYS A 545 7.68 -24.62 -25.08
C LYS A 545 6.19 -24.76 -25.34
N VAL A 546 5.41 -24.86 -24.28
CA VAL A 546 3.95 -24.94 -24.33
C VAL A 546 3.37 -23.56 -24.04
N ASP A 547 2.60 -23.00 -24.96
CA ASP A 547 1.82 -21.78 -24.80
C ASP A 547 0.33 -22.13 -24.67
N PHE A 548 -0.28 -21.66 -23.59
CA PHE A 548 -1.68 -21.89 -23.25
C PHE A 548 -2.38 -20.53 -23.21
N SER A 549 -3.33 -20.31 -24.13
CA SER A 549 -4.05 -19.05 -24.26
C SER A 549 -5.55 -19.28 -24.22
N THR A 550 -6.24 -18.60 -23.30
CA THR A 550 -7.71 -18.70 -23.15
C THR A 550 -8.28 -17.44 -22.50
N LYS A 551 -9.60 -17.29 -22.56
CA LYS A 551 -10.37 -16.35 -21.75
C LYS A 551 -11.27 -17.16 -20.83
N PHE A 552 -11.48 -16.71 -19.59
CA PHE A 552 -12.39 -17.39 -18.68
C PHE A 552 -13.12 -16.39 -17.79
N ARG A 553 -14.23 -16.82 -17.18
CA ARG A 553 -14.98 -16.03 -16.19
C ARG A 553 -15.36 -16.89 -15.00
N TYR A 554 -15.40 -16.27 -13.83
CA TYR A 554 -15.90 -16.87 -12.60
C TYR A 554 -17.41 -16.74 -12.51
N LYS A 555 -18.06 -17.76 -11.94
CA LYS A 555 -19.43 -17.71 -11.45
C LYS A 555 -19.41 -17.95 -9.93
N THR A 556 -19.72 -16.90 -9.17
CA THR A 556 -19.73 -16.91 -7.71
C THR A 556 -21.13 -16.54 -7.24
N ILE A 557 -21.80 -17.47 -6.56
CA ILE A 557 -23.16 -17.26 -6.00
C ILE A 557 -24.12 -16.66 -7.06
N GLY A 558 -24.21 -17.32 -8.23
CA GLY A 558 -25.12 -16.91 -9.32
C GLY A 558 -24.64 -15.71 -10.17
N ILE A 559 -23.68 -14.91 -9.70
CA ILE A 559 -23.16 -13.74 -10.42
C ILE A 559 -21.99 -14.17 -11.31
N LYS A 560 -22.04 -13.80 -12.60
CA LYS A 560 -20.94 -13.99 -13.55
C LYS A 560 -20.02 -12.77 -13.55
N SER A 561 -18.72 -13.01 -13.47
CA SER A 561 -17.69 -11.97 -13.63
C SER A 561 -17.43 -11.67 -15.11
N LYS A 562 -16.67 -10.60 -15.36
CA LYS A 562 -16.15 -10.28 -16.70
C LYS A 562 -15.15 -11.34 -17.20
N HIS A 563 -14.91 -11.38 -18.50
CA HIS A 563 -13.89 -12.27 -19.06
C HIS A 563 -12.48 -11.82 -18.65
N HIS A 564 -11.66 -12.79 -18.26
CA HIS A 564 -10.27 -12.64 -17.87
C HIS A 564 -9.41 -13.42 -18.88
N GLY A 565 -8.55 -12.72 -19.62
CA GLY A 565 -7.58 -13.35 -20.51
C GLY A 565 -6.42 -13.96 -19.73
N ALA A 566 -5.99 -15.15 -20.11
CA ALA A 566 -4.83 -15.83 -19.54
C ALA A 566 -3.92 -16.37 -20.64
N LYS A 567 -2.64 -16.04 -20.51
CA LYS A 567 -1.55 -16.54 -21.34
C LYS A 567 -0.45 -17.13 -20.46
N LEU A 568 -0.37 -18.46 -20.44
CA LEU A 568 0.53 -19.25 -19.61
C LEU A 568 1.58 -19.94 -20.49
N GLN A 569 2.83 -19.94 -20.05
CA GLN A 569 3.92 -20.63 -20.74
C GLN A 569 4.73 -21.51 -19.81
N GLY A 570 5.29 -22.58 -20.35
CA GLY A 570 6.22 -23.47 -19.65
C GLY A 570 7.12 -24.20 -20.64
N ASP A 571 8.38 -24.35 -20.27
CA ASP A 571 9.35 -25.10 -21.05
C ASP A 571 9.36 -26.56 -20.57
N VAL A 572 9.14 -27.49 -21.49
CA VAL A 572 9.08 -28.94 -21.28
C VAL A 572 10.29 -29.59 -21.93
N GLN A 573 11.09 -30.31 -21.14
CA GLN A 573 12.23 -31.08 -21.65
C GLN A 573 11.76 -32.47 -22.04
N LEU A 574 12.09 -32.90 -23.26
CA LEU A 574 11.81 -34.23 -23.79
C LEU A 574 13.11 -35.04 -23.86
N GLY A 575 13.04 -36.33 -23.49
CA GLY A 575 14.15 -37.28 -23.51
C GLY A 575 14.28 -38.05 -24.82
N LYS A 576 15.25 -38.97 -24.88
CA LYS A 576 15.48 -39.87 -26.03
C LYS A 576 14.28 -40.77 -26.35
N ASP A 577 13.46 -41.05 -25.35
CA ASP A 577 12.23 -41.83 -25.42
C ASP A 577 11.02 -41.01 -25.91
N GLY A 578 11.22 -39.72 -26.23
CA GLY A 578 10.15 -38.84 -26.69
C GLY A 578 9.18 -38.39 -25.60
N LYS A 579 9.47 -38.68 -24.32
CA LYS A 579 8.65 -38.34 -23.16
C LYS A 579 9.29 -37.25 -22.31
N ILE A 580 8.52 -36.68 -21.38
CA ILE A 580 9.00 -35.66 -20.43
C ILE A 580 10.20 -36.20 -19.63
N SER A 581 11.34 -35.52 -19.75
CA SER A 581 12.61 -35.84 -19.10
C SER A 581 12.90 -34.88 -17.94
N GLY A 582 13.47 -35.41 -16.84
CA GLY A 582 13.90 -34.65 -15.67
C GLY A 582 13.26 -35.08 -14.34
N LYS A 583 13.75 -34.51 -13.22
CA LYS A 583 13.31 -34.87 -11.86
C LYS A 583 11.83 -34.55 -11.55
N LYS A 584 11.18 -33.69 -12.34
CA LYS A 584 9.78 -33.30 -12.17
C LYS A 584 8.97 -33.81 -13.34
N LYS A 585 8.08 -34.78 -13.09
CA LYS A 585 7.21 -35.36 -14.12
C LYS A 585 6.02 -34.46 -14.51
N LYS A 586 5.60 -33.53 -13.64
CA LYS A 586 4.55 -32.53 -13.92
C LYS A 586 5.13 -31.11 -13.99
N ILE A 587 4.75 -30.34 -15.01
CA ILE A 587 5.28 -28.99 -15.24
C ILE A 587 4.15 -27.96 -15.13
N LYS A 588 4.21 -27.10 -14.10
CA LYS A 588 3.22 -26.03 -13.92
C LYS A 588 3.50 -24.87 -14.87
N LEU A 589 2.52 -24.49 -15.68
CA LEU A 589 2.62 -23.34 -16.57
C LEU A 589 2.53 -22.04 -15.76
N LYS A 590 3.26 -21.01 -16.18
CA LYS A 590 3.32 -19.71 -15.49
C LYS A 590 2.89 -18.58 -16.41
N PHE A 591 2.27 -17.55 -15.85
CA PHE A 591 1.91 -16.35 -16.60
C PHE A 591 3.13 -15.68 -17.23
N THR A 592 3.04 -15.37 -18.52
CA THR A 592 4.14 -14.85 -19.36
C THR A 592 4.69 -13.49 -18.93
N SER A 593 3.96 -12.70 -18.13
CA SER A 593 4.50 -11.57 -17.35
C SER A 593 3.49 -11.03 -16.32
N LYS A 594 3.93 -10.20 -15.35
CA LYS A 594 3.04 -9.43 -14.45
C LYS A 594 2.17 -8.39 -15.21
N LYS A 595 2.45 -8.10 -16.49
CA LYS A 595 1.84 -7.01 -17.28
C LYS A 595 0.43 -7.36 -17.81
N TRP A 596 0.09 -8.64 -17.92
CA TRP A 596 -1.26 -9.10 -18.31
C TRP A 596 -2.28 -9.07 -17.16
N ARG A 597 -1.89 -8.64 -15.96
CA ARG A 597 -2.80 -8.49 -14.83
C ARG A 597 -3.76 -7.29 -14.96
N VAL A 598 -3.62 -6.43 -16.01
CA VAL A 598 -4.37 -5.16 -16.11
C VAL A 598 -4.97 -4.81 -17.50
N ARG A 599 -4.69 -5.52 -18.60
CA ARG A 599 -5.30 -5.16 -19.91
C ARG A 599 -6.20 -6.26 -20.45
N ALA A 600 -7.49 -6.14 -20.16
CA ALA A 600 -8.59 -6.72 -20.94
C ALA A 600 -9.39 -5.56 -21.53
N SER A 601 -8.82 -4.92 -22.55
CA SER A 601 -9.53 -4.09 -23.53
C SER A 601 -8.63 -3.97 -24.75
N HIS A 602 -9.20 -4.25 -25.92
CA HIS A 602 -8.59 -4.36 -27.24
C HIS A 602 -7.69 -5.58 -27.50
N PHE A 603 -8.30 -6.61 -28.09
CA PHE A 603 -7.84 -7.16 -29.37
C PHE A 603 -9.10 -7.50 -30.17
N HIS A 604 -9.19 -6.88 -31.35
CA HIS A 604 -10.20 -7.12 -32.38
C HIS A 604 -10.05 -8.50 -32.99
#